data_AF-A0A6I5HB02-F1
#
_entry.id   AF-A0A6I5HB02-F1
#
_cell.length_a   1.000
_cell.length_b   1.000
_cell.length_c   1.000
_cell.angle_alpha   90.00
_cell.angle_beta   90.00
_cell.angle_gamma   90.00
#
_symmetry.space_group_name_H-M   'P 1'
#
loop_
_entity.id
_entity.type
_entity.pdbx_description
1 polymer ?
#
loop_
_entity_poly.entity_id
_entity_poly.type
_entity_poly.pdbx_seq_one_letter_code
_entity_poly.pdbx_strand_id
1 'polypeptide(L)'
;MHEDPVLGGTALLRVAGMPLESWAAAGDPHLFAQVAEQARSDERRTERVRALAERLGETVVPHPALTPADRHAVLALRRRLHSGTAPGPAEVRLLDRLPVARPLAEEAARLSCETESAATARQELANAVTAERERVGALVWAMVCASPVMRAFLDETDPGISADISRRLAAGETWSGKRLYKRGAYLWRALGRAAAKTTPRGWAGQVTQLPVTSAEGDGTGAGDTPVSDPSPVREADPHGRPLPRLVPPGTVLGALAAESVENVHRVRARLAGLDLRAAGPATLLAPAPLHFLQPAGTPTGPGVLRCWVIDPHEHDRLREVVLRRTRPLERVLALLSDGPRPLGDVEATLLGTAAIRAAVPGPAVLRGFLAHLVELGVLQVCAGPRRHATDWFTAEDVLRLGAPPRPHLSPGAPPRPHLSPGTPPRP
;
A
#
# COMPACT_ATOMS: atom_id res chain seq x y z
N MET A 1 8.99 -45.82 1.72
CA MET A 1 7.60 -45.30 1.69
C MET A 1 7.70 -43.80 1.53
N HIS A 2 7.34 -43.28 0.36
CA HIS A 2 7.14 -41.85 0.19
C HIS A 2 5.78 -41.54 0.80
N GLU A 3 5.77 -40.81 1.92
CA GLU A 3 4.54 -40.19 2.39
C GLU A 3 4.10 -39.18 1.32
N ASP A 4 2.88 -39.36 0.82
CA ASP A 4 2.22 -38.37 -0.02
C ASP A 4 2.23 -37.03 0.72
N PRO A 5 2.58 -35.91 0.06
CA PRO A 5 2.53 -34.60 0.69
C PRO A 5 1.07 -34.32 1.08
N VAL A 6 0.80 -34.37 2.38
CA VAL A 6 -0.52 -34.06 2.94
C VAL A 6 -0.86 -32.62 2.53
N LEU A 7 -1.85 -32.47 1.64
CA LEU A 7 -2.49 -31.18 1.38
C LEU A 7 -2.93 -30.60 2.73
N GLY A 8 -2.31 -29.49 3.14
CA GLY A 8 -2.53 -28.87 4.46
C GLY A 8 -1.34 -28.88 5.41
N GLY A 9 -0.22 -29.55 5.07
CA GLY A 9 1.01 -29.57 5.89
C GLY A 9 1.86 -28.29 5.84
N THR A 10 1.41 -27.24 5.15
CA THR A 10 2.14 -25.98 5.00
C THR A 10 1.18 -24.78 5.00
N ALA A 11 1.48 -23.77 5.78
CA ALA A 11 0.79 -22.49 5.83
C ALA A 11 1.63 -21.40 5.17
N LEU A 12 0.97 -20.41 4.56
CA LEU A 12 1.63 -19.18 4.12
C LEU A 12 1.44 -18.11 5.19
N LEU A 13 2.55 -17.67 5.79
CA LEU A 13 2.56 -16.54 6.70
C LEU A 13 2.85 -15.27 5.92
N ARG A 14 2.02 -14.25 6.13
CA ARG A 14 2.26 -12.89 5.64
C ARG A 14 2.70 -12.02 6.80
N VAL A 15 3.84 -11.36 6.66
CA VAL A 15 4.45 -10.52 7.71
C VAL A 15 4.59 -9.10 7.20
N ALA A 16 4.34 -8.11 8.06
CA ALA A 16 4.59 -6.71 7.73
C ALA A 16 6.11 -6.47 7.62
N GLY A 17 6.54 -5.58 6.73
CA GLY A 17 7.96 -5.30 6.49
C GLY A 17 8.66 -4.48 7.59
N MET A 18 7.90 -3.94 8.55
CA MET A 18 8.41 -3.16 9.69
C MET A 18 7.74 -3.61 10.99
N PRO A 19 8.43 -3.48 12.14
CA PRO A 19 7.82 -3.70 13.45
C PRO A 19 6.66 -2.73 13.71
N LEU A 20 5.58 -3.23 14.34
CA LEU A 20 4.43 -2.40 14.72
C LEU A 20 4.82 -1.28 15.70
N GLU A 21 5.79 -1.55 16.57
CA GLU A 21 6.35 -0.60 17.52
C GLU A 21 6.93 0.66 16.85
N SER A 22 7.52 0.55 15.65
CA SER A 22 8.01 1.72 14.90
C SER A 22 6.87 2.68 14.57
N TRP A 23 5.68 2.15 14.26
CA TRP A 23 4.51 2.97 14.01
C TRP A 23 3.87 3.47 15.30
N ALA A 24 3.79 2.63 16.33
CA ALA A 24 3.22 2.98 17.64
C ALA A 24 4.01 4.06 18.39
N ALA A 25 5.32 4.16 18.16
CA ALA A 25 6.19 5.21 18.74
C ALA A 25 5.80 6.65 18.35
N ALA A 26 4.91 6.81 17.36
CA ALA A 26 4.29 8.10 17.03
C ALA A 26 3.28 8.57 18.09
N GLY A 27 2.74 7.66 18.90
CA GLY A 27 1.68 7.96 19.85
C GLY A 27 2.19 8.78 21.04
N ASP A 28 1.38 9.76 21.47
CA ASP A 28 1.53 10.45 22.74
C ASP A 28 0.23 10.29 23.55
N PRO A 29 0.12 9.22 24.37
CA PRO A 29 -1.08 8.96 25.17
C PRO A 29 -1.44 10.11 26.12
N HIS A 30 -0.46 10.87 26.58
CA HIS A 30 -0.68 11.99 27.49
C HIS A 30 -1.34 13.17 26.78
N LEU A 31 -0.86 13.53 25.58
CA LEU A 31 -1.50 14.56 24.76
C LEU A 31 -2.94 14.19 24.40
N PHE A 32 -3.21 12.92 24.04
CA PHE A 32 -4.59 12.46 23.81
C PHE A 32 -5.47 12.56 25.06
N ALA A 33 -4.93 12.22 26.24
CA ALA A 33 -5.64 12.37 27.51
C ALA A 33 -5.96 13.84 27.82
N GLN A 34 -5.02 14.75 27.56
CA GLN A 34 -5.24 16.20 27.71
C GLN A 34 -6.35 16.72 26.78
N VAL A 35 -6.35 16.31 25.51
CA VAL A 35 -7.43 16.66 24.55
C VAL A 35 -8.78 16.16 25.06
N ALA A 36 -8.83 14.92 25.56
CA ALA A 36 -10.07 14.33 26.08
C ALA A 36 -10.55 15.03 27.37
N GLU A 37 -9.66 15.44 28.27
CA GLU A 37 -10.03 16.21 29.46
C GLU A 37 -10.50 17.62 29.11
N GLN A 38 -9.85 18.28 28.14
CA GLN A 38 -10.26 19.60 27.66
C GLN A 38 -11.67 19.56 27.05
N ALA A 39 -11.96 18.56 26.22
CA ALA A 39 -13.29 18.37 25.63
C ALA A 39 -14.37 18.18 26.70
N ARG A 40 -14.14 17.27 27.67
CA ARG A 40 -15.05 17.05 28.80
C ARG A 40 -15.24 18.31 29.67
N SER A 41 -14.17 19.07 29.89
CA SER A 41 -14.23 20.32 30.65
C SER A 41 -15.00 21.42 29.94
N ASP A 42 -14.90 21.49 28.61
CA ASP A 42 -15.68 22.43 27.80
C ASP A 42 -17.17 22.08 27.82
N GLU A 43 -17.53 20.79 27.70
CA GLU A 43 -18.92 20.31 27.82
C GLU A 43 -19.55 20.68 29.17
N ARG A 44 -18.88 20.33 30.28
CA ARG A 44 -19.35 20.66 31.65
C ARG A 44 -19.53 22.17 31.85
N ARG A 45 -18.64 22.99 31.28
CA ARG A 45 -18.74 24.46 31.37
C ARG A 45 -19.94 24.98 30.59
N THR A 46 -20.15 24.50 29.37
CA THR A 46 -21.31 24.87 28.55
C THR A 46 -22.63 24.50 29.22
N GLU A 47 -22.70 23.34 29.87
CA GLU A 47 -23.87 22.93 30.66
C GLU A 47 -24.14 23.90 31.82
N ARG A 48 -23.12 24.22 32.62
CA ARG A 48 -23.25 25.18 33.74
C ARG A 48 -23.64 26.58 33.26
N VAL A 49 -23.09 27.03 32.14
CA VAL A 49 -23.45 28.31 31.50
C VAL A 49 -24.93 28.32 31.11
N ARG A 50 -25.46 27.23 30.54
CA ARG A 50 -26.88 27.11 30.20
C ARG A 50 -27.78 27.06 31.44
N ALA A 51 -27.38 26.32 32.48
CA ALA A 51 -28.11 26.28 33.75
C ALA A 51 -28.20 27.67 34.42
N LEU A 52 -27.12 28.46 34.36
CA LEU A 52 -27.16 29.86 34.81
C LEU A 52 -28.17 30.70 34.01
N ALA A 53 -28.28 30.46 32.70
CA ALA A 53 -29.26 31.14 31.84
C ALA A 53 -30.72 30.84 32.26
N GLU A 54 -31.01 29.59 32.61
CA GLU A 54 -32.32 29.14 33.10
C GLU A 54 -32.66 29.83 34.42
N ARG A 55 -31.74 29.75 35.40
CA ARG A 55 -31.90 30.41 36.71
C ARG A 55 -32.12 31.91 36.58
N LEU A 56 -31.42 32.60 35.68
CA LEU A 56 -31.64 34.02 35.40
C LEU A 56 -33.04 34.30 34.84
N GLY A 57 -33.53 33.43 33.95
CA GLY A 57 -34.86 33.53 33.36
C GLY A 57 -35.99 33.31 34.37
N GLU A 58 -35.79 32.41 35.33
CA GLU A 58 -36.77 32.06 36.35
C GLU A 58 -36.81 33.06 37.52
N THR A 59 -35.65 33.52 37.98
CA THR A 59 -35.54 34.25 39.25
C THR A 59 -35.33 35.76 39.07
N VAL A 60 -34.53 36.16 38.08
CA VAL A 60 -34.13 37.57 37.91
C VAL A 60 -35.07 38.29 36.96
N VAL A 61 -35.22 37.82 35.71
CA VAL A 61 -36.01 38.48 34.65
C VAL A 61 -37.44 38.89 35.09
N PRO A 62 -38.24 38.05 35.78
CA PRO A 62 -39.60 38.40 36.16
C PRO A 62 -39.67 39.35 37.36
N HIS A 63 -38.56 39.66 38.03
CA HIS A 63 -38.57 40.43 39.26
C HIS A 63 -39.07 41.87 39.02
N PRO A 64 -40.03 42.38 39.83
CA PRO A 64 -40.68 43.66 39.59
C PRO A 64 -39.75 44.86 39.84
N ALA A 65 -38.72 44.71 40.67
CA ALA A 65 -37.77 45.77 40.98
C ALA A 65 -36.74 46.07 39.86
N LEU A 66 -36.76 45.32 38.75
CA LEU A 66 -35.87 45.58 37.62
C LEU A 66 -36.36 46.77 36.80
N THR A 67 -35.45 47.70 36.50
CA THR A 67 -35.71 48.74 35.50
C THR A 67 -35.85 48.10 34.11
N PRO A 68 -36.54 48.76 33.15
CA PRO A 68 -36.62 48.25 31.77
C PRO A 68 -35.25 48.03 31.12
N ALA A 69 -34.29 48.92 31.39
CA ALA A 69 -32.92 48.81 30.88
C ALA A 69 -32.18 47.60 31.47
N ASP A 70 -32.25 47.39 32.79
CA ASP A 70 -31.63 46.24 33.45
C ASP A 70 -32.26 44.92 32.98
N ARG A 71 -33.60 44.88 32.84
CA ARG A 71 -34.29 43.70 32.31
C ARG A 71 -33.82 43.37 30.90
N HIS A 72 -33.66 44.38 30.03
CA HIS A 72 -33.16 44.17 28.68
C HIS A 72 -31.72 43.62 28.68
N ALA A 73 -30.85 44.18 29.51
CA ALA A 73 -29.46 43.71 29.65
C ALA A 73 -29.36 42.27 30.17
N VAL A 74 -30.17 41.91 31.18
CA VAL A 74 -30.24 40.54 31.72
C VAL A 74 -30.79 39.57 30.67
N LEU A 75 -31.79 39.97 29.88
CA LEU A 75 -32.31 39.14 28.78
C LEU A 75 -31.28 38.93 27.67
N ALA A 76 -30.49 39.95 27.33
CA ALA A 76 -29.40 39.83 26.37
C ALA A 76 -28.31 38.86 26.87
N LEU A 77 -27.92 38.99 28.14
CA LEU A 77 -27.00 38.05 28.80
C LEU A 77 -27.56 36.62 28.77
N ARG A 78 -28.81 36.43 29.17
CA ARG A 78 -29.48 35.11 29.15
C ARG A 78 -29.43 34.46 27.77
N ARG A 79 -29.69 35.21 26.69
CA ARG A 79 -29.61 34.68 25.31
C ARG A 79 -28.21 34.20 24.96
N ARG A 80 -27.16 34.92 25.37
CA ARG A 80 -25.76 34.51 25.19
C ARG A 80 -25.39 33.28 26.03
N LEU A 81 -25.87 33.20 27.26
CA LEU A 81 -25.65 32.03 28.11
C LEU A 81 -26.37 30.78 27.54
N HIS A 82 -27.59 30.92 27.00
CA HIS A 82 -28.26 29.81 26.32
C HIS A 82 -27.49 29.31 25.08
N SER A 83 -26.77 30.18 24.37
CA SER A 83 -25.88 29.75 23.28
C SER A 83 -24.58 29.11 23.77
N GLY A 84 -24.38 28.96 25.09
CA GLY A 84 -23.20 28.35 25.70
C GLY A 84 -22.03 29.33 25.89
N THR A 85 -22.25 30.63 25.69
CA THR A 85 -21.20 31.64 25.86
C THR A 85 -21.16 32.11 27.31
N ALA A 86 -20.02 31.95 27.97
CA ALA A 86 -19.84 32.38 29.36
C ALA A 86 -20.00 33.91 29.54
N PRO A 87 -20.33 34.36 30.76
CA PRO A 87 -20.42 35.79 31.06
C PRO A 87 -19.02 36.43 31.06
N GLY A 88 -18.92 37.61 30.47
CA GLY A 88 -17.73 38.46 30.53
C GLY A 88 -17.74 39.38 31.76
N PRO A 89 -16.63 40.10 32.02
CA PRO A 89 -16.49 40.93 33.23
C PRO A 89 -17.57 42.01 33.40
N ALA A 90 -18.07 42.58 32.30
CA ALA A 90 -19.13 43.59 32.35
C ALA A 90 -20.48 42.99 32.81
N GLU A 91 -20.75 41.74 32.45
CA GLU A 91 -21.99 41.04 32.82
C GLU A 91 -21.94 40.54 34.25
N VAL A 92 -20.76 40.11 34.72
CA VAL A 92 -20.55 39.83 36.15
C VAL A 92 -20.82 41.08 36.99
N ARG A 93 -20.28 42.24 36.59
CA ARG A 93 -20.56 43.54 37.24
C ARG A 93 -22.04 43.93 37.19
N LEU A 94 -22.74 43.61 36.08
CA LEU A 94 -24.18 43.81 35.97
C LEU A 94 -24.97 42.96 36.97
N LEU A 95 -24.61 41.69 37.16
CA LEU A 95 -25.30 40.83 38.10
C LEU A 95 -25.02 41.23 39.56
N ASP A 96 -23.81 41.70 39.86
CA ASP A 96 -23.40 42.11 41.20
C ASP A 96 -24.12 43.40 41.69
N ARG A 97 -24.35 44.36 40.78
CA ARG A 97 -25.09 45.60 41.08
C ARG A 97 -26.59 45.39 41.31
N LEU A 98 -27.17 44.29 40.85
CA LEU A 98 -28.59 44.01 40.94
C LEU A 98 -28.89 43.18 42.20
N PRO A 99 -29.61 43.69 43.20
CA PRO A 99 -29.85 42.97 44.45
C PRO A 99 -30.48 41.59 44.26
N VAL A 100 -31.41 41.46 43.31
CA VAL A 100 -32.09 40.19 42.97
C VAL A 100 -31.14 39.17 42.31
N ALA A 101 -30.11 39.62 41.60
CA ALA A 101 -29.20 38.75 40.86
C ALA A 101 -27.90 38.44 41.61
N ARG A 102 -27.66 39.11 42.75
CA ARG A 102 -26.45 38.95 43.57
C ARG A 102 -26.14 37.49 43.94
N PRO A 103 -27.12 36.61 44.29
CA PRO A 103 -26.85 35.20 44.55
C PRO A 103 -26.30 34.42 43.34
N LEU A 104 -26.50 34.93 42.11
CA LEU A 104 -26.01 34.34 40.86
C LEU A 104 -24.69 34.99 40.39
N ALA A 105 -24.32 36.15 40.95
CA ALA A 105 -23.13 36.89 40.54
C ALA A 105 -21.83 36.11 40.83
N GLU A 106 -21.75 35.39 41.96
CA GLU A 106 -20.61 34.53 42.29
C GLU A 106 -20.44 33.37 41.30
N GLU A 107 -21.53 32.74 40.89
CA GLU A 107 -21.49 31.68 39.88
C GLU A 107 -21.06 32.22 38.52
N ALA A 108 -21.59 33.39 38.12
CA ALA A 108 -21.17 34.07 36.91
C ALA A 108 -19.68 34.44 36.94
N ALA A 109 -19.18 34.94 38.07
CA ALA A 109 -17.76 35.26 38.26
C ALA A 109 -16.88 34.01 38.15
N ARG A 110 -17.27 32.90 38.77
CA ARG A 110 -16.57 31.61 38.64
C ARG A 110 -16.53 31.13 37.19
N LEU A 111 -17.66 31.15 36.48
CA LEU A 111 -17.72 30.74 35.07
C LEU A 111 -16.89 31.65 34.15
N SER A 112 -16.80 32.94 34.47
CA SER A 112 -15.94 33.89 33.76
C SER A 112 -14.47 33.51 33.93
N CYS A 113 -14.01 33.33 35.17
CA CYS A 113 -12.64 32.93 35.49
C CYS A 113 -12.26 31.55 34.92
N GLU A 114 -13.16 30.57 35.00
CA GLU A 114 -12.99 29.25 34.38
C GLU A 114 -12.82 29.33 32.86
N THR A 115 -13.52 30.27 32.20
CA THR A 115 -13.44 30.44 30.74
C THR A 115 -12.12 31.06 30.33
N GLU A 116 -11.62 32.04 31.09
CA GLU A 116 -10.29 32.62 30.88
C GLU A 116 -9.20 31.56 31.08
N SER A 117 -9.27 30.79 32.17
CA SER A 117 -8.35 29.68 32.45
C SER A 117 -8.36 28.63 31.33
N ALA A 118 -9.55 28.29 30.82
CA ALA A 118 -9.70 27.35 29.72
C ALA A 118 -9.16 27.88 28.38
N ALA A 119 -9.20 29.19 28.16
CA ALA A 119 -8.57 29.80 26.98
C ALA A 119 -7.04 29.63 27.03
N THR A 120 -6.44 29.86 28.20
CA THR A 120 -5.01 29.61 28.43
C THR A 120 -4.65 28.13 28.22
N ALA A 121 -5.38 27.21 28.86
CA ALA A 121 -5.17 25.77 28.71
C ALA A 121 -5.30 25.31 27.25
N ARG A 122 -6.25 25.87 26.49
CA ARG A 122 -6.39 25.59 25.06
C ARG A 122 -5.20 26.09 24.24
N GLN A 123 -4.64 27.24 24.58
CA GLN A 123 -3.44 27.76 23.92
C GLN A 123 -2.22 26.90 24.23
N GLU A 124 -2.05 26.46 25.48
CA GLU A 124 -1.00 25.53 25.89
C GLU A 124 -1.12 24.19 25.15
N LEU A 125 -2.34 23.64 25.05
CA LEU A 125 -2.61 22.43 24.29
C LEU A 125 -2.29 22.60 22.80
N ALA A 126 -2.63 23.75 22.20
CA ALA A 126 -2.29 24.04 20.81
C ALA A 126 -0.76 24.10 20.58
N ASN A 127 -0.02 24.65 21.55
CA ASN A 127 1.44 24.67 21.54
C ASN A 127 2.01 23.24 21.67
N ALA A 128 1.45 22.43 22.57
CA ALA A 128 1.84 21.02 22.75
C ALA A 128 1.60 20.20 21.48
N VAL A 129 0.44 20.36 20.83
CA VAL A 129 0.15 19.72 19.52
C VAL A 129 1.15 20.14 18.44
N THR A 130 1.57 21.40 18.45
CA THR A 130 2.55 21.91 17.48
C THR A 130 3.93 21.32 17.73
N ALA A 131 4.38 21.26 18.98
CA ALA A 131 5.62 20.60 19.36
C ALA A 131 5.59 19.10 19.01
N GLU A 132 4.46 18.44 19.24
CA GLU A 132 4.29 17.03 18.93
C GLU A 132 4.35 16.76 17.42
N ARG A 133 3.78 17.65 16.60
CA ARG A 133 3.91 17.59 15.13
C ARG A 133 5.38 17.66 14.69
N GLU A 134 6.19 18.51 15.31
CA GLU A 134 7.63 18.56 15.04
C GLU A 134 8.31 17.23 15.42
N ARG A 135 8.01 16.73 16.63
CA ARG A 135 8.58 15.47 17.12
C ARG A 135 8.27 14.30 16.20
N VAL A 136 6.99 14.09 15.86
CA VAL A 136 6.58 12.94 15.02
C VAL A 136 7.05 13.08 13.57
N GLY A 137 7.17 14.31 13.06
CA GLY A 137 7.76 14.57 11.74
C GLY A 137 9.24 14.19 11.69
N ALA A 138 10.01 14.64 12.68
CA ALA A 138 11.42 14.27 12.81
C ALA A 138 11.61 12.76 13.05
N LEU A 139 10.76 12.16 13.88
CA LEU A 139 10.80 10.73 14.21
C LEU A 139 10.62 9.85 12.97
N VAL A 140 9.57 10.07 12.17
CA VAL A 140 9.33 9.23 10.99
C VAL A 140 10.44 9.38 9.96
N TRP A 141 11.01 10.59 9.85
CA TRP A 141 12.14 10.81 8.96
C TRP A 141 13.40 10.08 9.44
N ALA A 142 13.69 10.12 10.73
CA ALA A 142 14.80 9.36 11.32
C ALA A 142 14.62 7.85 11.11
N MET A 143 13.42 7.31 11.32
CA MET A 143 13.10 5.90 11.06
C MET A 143 13.29 5.51 9.60
N VAL A 144 12.85 6.37 8.68
CA VAL A 144 13.06 6.16 7.24
C VAL A 144 14.54 6.15 6.91
N CYS A 145 15.32 7.13 7.38
CA CYS A 145 16.76 7.18 7.14
C CYS A 145 17.50 5.97 7.71
N ALA A 146 17.12 5.52 8.90
CA ALA A 146 17.72 4.38 9.58
C ALA A 146 17.36 3.02 8.95
N SER A 147 16.27 2.93 8.19
CA SER A 147 15.79 1.67 7.60
C SER A 147 16.10 1.56 6.10
N PRO A 148 17.03 0.68 5.68
CA PRO A 148 17.26 0.36 4.27
C PRO A 148 15.99 -0.07 3.53
N VAL A 149 15.11 -0.81 4.21
CA VAL A 149 13.85 -1.32 3.69
C VAL A 149 12.89 -0.16 3.39
N MET A 150 12.73 0.79 4.32
CA MET A 150 11.86 1.94 4.10
C MET A 150 12.40 2.85 3.00
N ARG A 151 13.72 3.07 2.93
CA ARG A 151 14.32 3.83 1.82
C ARG A 151 14.04 3.19 0.48
N ALA A 152 14.28 1.87 0.35
CA ALA A 152 14.00 1.16 -0.88
C ALA A 152 12.51 1.17 -1.27
N PHE A 153 11.62 1.02 -0.30
CA PHE A 153 10.17 1.10 -0.52
C PHE A 153 9.73 2.48 -1.00
N LEU A 154 10.26 3.55 -0.41
CA LEU A 154 9.96 4.93 -0.82
C LEU A 154 10.55 5.25 -2.19
N ASP A 155 11.78 4.81 -2.47
CA ASP A 155 12.41 4.98 -3.78
C ASP A 155 11.59 4.32 -4.90
N GLU A 156 10.93 3.19 -4.62
CA GLU A 156 10.07 2.49 -5.57
C GLU A 156 8.70 3.19 -5.74
N THR A 157 8.14 3.72 -4.66
CA THR A 157 6.75 4.21 -4.64
C THR A 157 6.58 5.71 -4.90
N ASP A 158 7.58 6.53 -4.55
CA ASP A 158 7.64 7.97 -4.82
C ASP A 158 9.11 8.39 -5.02
N PRO A 159 9.69 8.10 -6.21
CA PRO A 159 11.09 8.42 -6.50
C PRO A 159 11.40 9.90 -6.25
N GLY A 160 12.41 10.17 -5.43
CA GLY A 160 12.88 11.53 -5.13
C GLY A 160 12.24 12.18 -3.91
N ILE A 161 11.27 11.55 -3.24
CA ILE A 161 10.68 12.10 -2.01
C ILE A 161 11.72 12.31 -0.90
N SER A 162 12.63 11.35 -0.72
CA SER A 162 13.70 11.43 0.28
C SER A 162 14.64 12.62 0.02
N ALA A 163 14.95 12.88 -1.25
CA ALA A 163 15.77 14.02 -1.66
C ALA A 163 15.03 15.36 -1.47
N ASP A 164 13.72 15.41 -1.77
CA ASP A 164 12.88 16.60 -1.52
C ASP A 164 12.83 16.95 -0.04
N ILE A 165 12.62 15.96 0.83
CA ILE A 165 12.58 16.16 2.28
C ILE A 165 13.94 16.63 2.81
N SER A 166 15.02 15.95 2.41
CA SER A 166 16.39 16.31 2.83
C SER A 166 16.73 17.76 2.48
N ARG A 167 16.43 18.17 1.23
CA ARG A 167 16.65 19.54 0.77
C ARG A 167 15.86 20.57 1.58
N ARG A 168 14.61 20.27 1.93
CA ARG A 168 13.75 21.17 2.71
C ARG A 168 14.24 21.36 4.13
N LEU A 169 14.61 20.27 4.78
CA LEU A 169 15.19 20.31 6.12
C LEU A 169 16.52 21.09 6.10
N ALA A 170 17.35 20.88 5.08
CA ALA A 170 18.59 21.65 4.89
C ALA A 170 18.32 23.15 4.64
N ALA A 171 17.17 23.51 4.07
CA ALA A 171 16.73 24.89 3.91
C ALA A 171 16.06 25.49 5.18
N GLY A 172 16.02 24.74 6.29
CA GLY A 172 15.42 25.18 7.55
C GLY A 172 13.89 25.13 7.59
N GLU A 173 13.22 24.43 6.65
CA GLU A 173 11.78 24.21 6.74
C GLU A 173 11.44 23.34 7.97
N THR A 174 10.34 23.65 8.66
CA THR A 174 9.87 22.92 9.85
C THR A 174 8.78 21.90 9.53
N TRP A 175 8.60 20.86 10.34
CA TRP A 175 7.59 19.83 10.10
C TRP A 175 6.15 20.31 10.31
N SER A 176 5.97 21.36 11.11
CA SER A 176 4.72 22.11 11.26
C SER A 176 4.36 22.93 10.03
N GLY A 177 5.33 23.20 9.14
CA GLY A 177 5.11 23.88 7.87
C GLY A 177 4.25 23.07 6.90
N LYS A 178 3.39 23.74 6.12
CA LYS A 178 2.43 23.12 5.19
C LYS A 178 3.03 22.05 4.26
N ARG A 179 4.27 22.25 3.80
CA ARG A 179 4.93 21.38 2.82
C ARG A 179 5.47 20.11 3.48
N LEU A 180 6.28 20.25 4.53
CA LEU A 180 6.79 19.09 5.28
C LEU A 180 5.68 18.35 6.02
N TYR A 181 4.60 19.02 6.45
CA TYR A 181 3.42 18.35 7.00
C TYR A 181 2.84 17.31 6.02
N LYS A 182 2.64 17.68 4.74
CA LYS A 182 2.14 16.75 3.72
C LYS A 182 3.09 15.57 3.51
N ARG A 183 4.41 15.82 3.55
CA ARG A 183 5.43 14.78 3.43
C ARG A 183 5.44 13.86 4.64
N GLY A 184 5.44 14.40 5.86
CA GLY A 184 5.34 13.64 7.10
C GLY A 184 4.08 12.76 7.13
N ALA A 185 2.92 13.30 6.75
CA ALA A 185 1.69 12.52 6.64
C ALA A 185 1.78 11.40 5.58
N TYR A 186 2.49 11.62 4.48
CA TYR A 186 2.77 10.55 3.51
C TYR A 186 3.72 9.49 4.10
N LEU A 187 4.81 9.90 4.76
CA LEU A 187 5.75 8.98 5.39
C LEU A 187 5.08 8.12 6.47
N TRP A 188 4.23 8.70 7.32
CA TRP A 188 3.47 7.93 8.32
C TRP A 188 2.50 6.95 7.69
N ARG A 189 1.91 7.26 6.52
CA ARG A 189 1.08 6.30 5.77
C ARG A 189 1.91 5.18 5.15
N ALA A 190 3.10 5.50 4.64
CA ALA A 190 4.04 4.51 4.10
C ALA A 190 4.52 3.56 5.21
N LEU A 191 4.97 4.11 6.35
CA LEU A 191 5.38 3.35 7.52
C LEU A 191 4.22 2.54 8.12
N GLY A 192 3.04 3.14 8.27
CA GLY A 192 1.85 2.43 8.77
C GLY A 192 1.44 1.28 7.84
N ARG A 193 1.61 1.41 6.52
CA ARG A 193 1.46 0.28 5.60
C ARG A 193 2.53 -0.78 5.88
N ALA A 194 3.79 -0.41 5.98
CA ALA A 194 4.88 -1.36 6.20
C ALA A 194 4.81 -2.05 7.56
N ALA A 195 4.20 -1.41 8.57
CA ALA A 195 4.15 -1.91 9.94
C ALA A 195 2.85 -2.67 10.27
N ALA A 196 1.71 -2.27 9.71
CA ALA A 196 0.41 -2.82 10.07
C ALA A 196 -0.28 -3.61 8.93
N LYS A 197 0.20 -3.52 7.68
CA LYS A 197 -0.39 -4.27 6.55
C LYS A 197 0.52 -5.41 6.13
N THR A 198 -0.03 -6.61 6.09
CA THR A 198 0.68 -7.83 5.67
C THR A 198 0.52 -8.12 4.17
N THR A 199 -0.17 -7.26 3.40
CA THR A 199 -0.32 -7.44 1.95
C THR A 199 1.05 -7.27 1.27
N PRO A 200 1.55 -8.28 0.53
CA PRO A 200 2.86 -8.20 -0.13
C PRO A 200 2.90 -7.03 -1.11
N ARG A 201 3.86 -6.11 -0.91
CA ARG A 201 4.07 -4.96 -1.80
C ARG A 201 5.50 -4.45 -1.63
N GLY A 202 6.37 -4.81 -2.56
CA GLY A 202 7.80 -4.54 -2.44
C GLY A 202 8.31 -5.04 -1.08
N TRP A 203 9.15 -4.24 -0.43
CA TRP A 203 9.72 -4.56 0.88
C TRP A 203 8.77 -4.30 2.07
N ALA A 204 7.59 -3.72 1.86
CA ALA A 204 6.66 -3.37 2.92
C ALA A 204 5.82 -4.55 3.46
N GLY A 205 5.92 -5.73 2.84
CA GLY A 205 5.26 -6.94 3.32
C GLY A 205 5.89 -8.18 2.70
N GLN A 206 6.11 -9.21 3.51
CA GLN A 206 6.83 -10.43 3.15
C GLN A 206 5.90 -11.65 3.23
N VAL A 207 6.24 -12.70 2.50
CA VAL A 207 5.56 -13.99 2.56
C VAL A 207 6.59 -15.07 2.84
N THR A 208 6.29 -15.96 3.78
CA THR A 208 7.08 -17.15 4.04
C THR A 208 6.17 -18.38 4.15
N GLN A 209 6.74 -19.55 3.86
CA GLN A 209 6.08 -20.83 4.11
C GLN A 209 6.44 -21.31 5.52
N LEU A 210 5.46 -21.86 6.22
CA LEU A 210 5.62 -22.48 7.53
C LEU A 210 5.08 -23.90 7.50
N PRO A 211 5.79 -24.89 8.07
CA PRO A 211 5.22 -26.21 8.27
C PRO A 211 4.04 -26.12 9.25
N VAL A 212 2.96 -26.84 8.96
CA VAL A 212 1.84 -27.01 9.90
C VAL A 212 2.06 -28.35 10.60
N THR A 213 2.59 -28.32 11.81
CA THR A 213 2.71 -29.52 12.64
C THR A 213 1.44 -29.69 13.48
N SER A 214 0.92 -30.92 13.52
CA SER A 214 -0.10 -31.31 14.50
C SER A 214 0.53 -31.25 15.89
N ALA A 215 -0.14 -30.63 16.86
CA ALA A 215 0.36 -30.49 18.24
C ALA A 215 0.46 -31.82 19.03
N GLU A 216 0.27 -32.96 18.36
CA GLU A 216 0.28 -34.30 18.95
C GLU A 216 1.58 -35.01 18.59
N GLY A 217 2.62 -34.86 19.41
CA GLY A 217 3.83 -35.68 19.26
C GLY A 217 5.11 -35.10 19.83
N ASP A 218 5.14 -34.75 21.12
CA ASP A 218 6.43 -34.65 21.84
C ASP A 218 6.28 -35.06 23.31
N GLY A 219 5.53 -36.14 23.51
CA GLY A 219 5.36 -36.81 24.81
C GLY A 219 6.25 -38.04 24.94
N THR A 220 7.54 -38.00 24.56
CA THR A 220 8.51 -39.01 25.01
C THR A 220 9.93 -38.43 25.03
N GLY A 221 10.33 -37.90 26.19
CA GLY A 221 11.69 -37.46 26.45
C GLY A 221 11.90 -37.30 27.95
N ALA A 222 11.94 -38.42 28.67
CA ALA A 222 12.36 -38.47 30.07
C ALA A 222 13.78 -37.90 30.19
N GLY A 223 13.93 -36.85 31.00
CA GLY A 223 15.19 -36.20 31.28
C GLY A 223 15.02 -35.17 32.39
N ASP A 224 15.08 -35.66 33.63
CA ASP A 224 15.05 -34.91 34.88
C ASP A 224 16.06 -33.75 34.87
N THR A 225 15.59 -32.50 34.94
CA THR A 225 16.35 -31.39 35.56
C THR A 225 15.35 -30.32 36.04
N PRO A 226 15.32 -29.97 37.33
CA PRO A 226 14.48 -28.89 37.81
C PRO A 226 15.22 -27.56 37.66
N VAL A 227 14.87 -26.77 36.65
CA VAL A 227 15.17 -25.33 36.64
C VAL A 227 13.83 -24.60 36.74
N SER A 228 13.61 -24.01 37.91
CA SER A 228 12.50 -23.11 38.18
C SER A 228 12.69 -21.82 37.41
N ASP A 229 11.94 -21.65 36.32
CA ASP A 229 11.71 -20.35 35.70
C ASP A 229 10.19 -20.21 35.45
N PRO A 230 9.59 -19.02 35.64
CA PRO A 230 8.15 -18.85 35.62
C PRO A 230 7.66 -19.03 34.19
N SER A 231 7.01 -20.17 33.94
CA SER A 231 6.45 -20.50 32.64
C SER A 231 5.46 -19.41 32.19
N PRO A 232 5.56 -18.94 30.93
CA PRO A 232 4.53 -18.06 30.37
C PRO A 232 3.21 -18.84 30.32
N VAL A 233 2.14 -18.18 30.77
CA VAL A 233 0.76 -18.67 30.78
C VAL A 233 0.48 -19.46 29.50
N ARG A 234 0.26 -20.78 29.63
CA ARG A 234 -0.17 -21.62 28.51
C ARG A 234 -1.60 -21.23 28.17
N GLU A 235 -1.78 -20.45 27.10
CA GLU A 235 -3.09 -20.25 26.49
C GLU A 235 -3.60 -21.61 25.98
N ALA A 236 -4.49 -22.21 26.77
CA ALA A 236 -5.25 -23.37 26.38
C ALA A 236 -6.58 -22.90 25.75
N ASP A 237 -7.10 -23.68 24.83
CA ASP A 237 -8.46 -23.48 24.32
C ASP A 237 -9.51 -23.71 25.44
N PRO A 238 -10.81 -23.44 25.21
CA PRO A 238 -11.87 -23.69 26.18
C PRO A 238 -11.99 -25.16 26.66
N HIS A 239 -11.27 -26.08 26.02
CA HIS A 239 -11.25 -27.52 26.31
C HIS A 239 -9.91 -27.98 26.90
N GLY A 240 -9.02 -27.06 27.30
CA GLY A 240 -7.74 -27.40 27.94
C GLY A 240 -6.67 -27.92 26.97
N ARG A 241 -6.88 -27.83 25.65
CA ARG A 241 -5.89 -28.26 24.66
C ARG A 241 -4.89 -27.14 24.41
N PRO A 242 -3.58 -27.44 24.35
CA PRO A 242 -2.58 -26.44 23.99
C PRO A 242 -2.88 -25.95 22.57
N LEU A 243 -3.04 -24.63 22.40
CA LEU A 243 -3.23 -24.06 21.07
C LEU A 243 -1.98 -24.37 20.22
N PRO A 244 -2.15 -24.90 19.00
CA PRO A 244 -1.03 -25.16 18.11
C PRO A 244 -0.31 -23.83 17.82
N ARG A 245 0.94 -23.74 18.24
CA ARG A 245 1.80 -22.59 17.91
C ARG A 245 2.35 -22.79 16.51
N LEU A 246 1.87 -21.98 15.56
CA LEU A 246 2.38 -21.97 14.19
C LEU A 246 3.85 -21.53 14.09
N VAL A 247 4.33 -20.76 15.07
CA VAL A 247 5.71 -20.28 15.15
C VAL A 247 6.17 -20.33 16.62
N PRO A 248 7.20 -21.11 16.97
CA PRO A 248 7.80 -21.07 18.31
C PRO A 248 8.35 -19.68 18.66
N PRO A 249 8.24 -19.22 19.92
CA PRO A 249 8.92 -18.00 20.36
C PRO A 249 10.42 -18.07 20.06
N GLY A 250 10.99 -16.97 19.56
CA GLY A 250 12.41 -16.90 19.18
C GLY A 250 12.72 -17.45 17.78
N THR A 251 11.72 -17.85 17.00
CA THR A 251 11.95 -18.20 15.59
C THR A 251 12.49 -16.99 14.83
N VAL A 252 13.73 -17.09 14.36
CA VAL A 252 14.37 -16.10 13.52
C VAL A 252 13.93 -16.33 12.08
N LEU A 253 13.43 -15.30 11.41
CA LEU A 253 13.18 -15.35 9.97
C LEU A 253 14.52 -15.59 9.26
N GLY A 254 14.57 -16.62 8.41
CA GLY A 254 15.78 -16.97 7.66
C GLY A 254 16.21 -15.91 6.67
N ALA A 255 17.25 -16.22 5.90
CA ALA A 255 17.71 -15.35 4.82
C ALA A 255 16.57 -15.02 3.83
N LEU A 256 16.69 -13.89 3.13
CA LEU A 256 15.73 -13.35 2.18
C LEU A 256 16.35 -13.33 0.78
N ALA A 257 15.59 -13.70 -0.24
CA ALA A 257 15.95 -13.50 -1.65
C ALA A 257 14.90 -12.63 -2.34
N ALA A 258 15.29 -11.88 -3.37
CA ALA A 258 14.40 -11.07 -4.17
C ALA A 258 14.32 -11.62 -5.59
N GLU A 259 13.10 -11.79 -6.10
CA GLU A 259 12.83 -12.10 -7.51
C GLU A 259 12.17 -10.89 -8.18
N SER A 260 12.64 -10.53 -9.37
CA SER A 260 11.92 -9.64 -10.28
C SER A 260 11.66 -10.34 -11.60
N VAL A 261 10.53 -10.00 -12.21
CA VAL A 261 10.14 -10.44 -13.53
C VAL A 261 9.99 -9.22 -14.40
N GLU A 262 10.55 -9.25 -15.62
CA GLU A 262 10.35 -8.16 -16.58
C GLU A 262 8.85 -7.90 -16.76
N ASN A 263 8.47 -6.62 -16.73
CA ASN A 263 7.09 -6.23 -16.99
C ASN A 263 6.70 -6.63 -18.42
N VAL A 264 5.71 -7.50 -18.57
CA VAL A 264 5.29 -8.06 -19.87
C VAL A 264 4.90 -6.96 -20.86
N HIS A 265 4.29 -5.86 -20.41
CA HIS A 265 3.96 -4.73 -21.29
C HIS A 265 5.22 -4.03 -21.80
N ARG A 266 6.24 -3.83 -20.95
CA ARG A 266 7.53 -3.26 -21.38
C ARG A 266 8.26 -4.18 -22.36
N VAL A 267 8.23 -5.49 -22.11
CA VAL A 267 8.79 -6.49 -23.05
C VAL A 267 8.07 -6.38 -24.40
N ARG A 268 6.74 -6.37 -24.42
CA ARG A 268 5.95 -6.24 -25.65
C ARG A 268 6.24 -4.92 -26.39
N ALA A 269 6.26 -3.80 -25.69
CA ALA A 269 6.58 -2.50 -26.29
C ALA A 269 7.98 -2.48 -26.94
N ARG A 270 8.98 -3.06 -26.27
CA ARG A 270 10.34 -3.22 -26.83
C ARG A 270 10.34 -4.10 -28.08
N LEU A 271 9.61 -5.21 -28.07
CA LEU A 271 9.55 -6.16 -29.19
C LEU A 271 8.71 -5.63 -30.37
N ALA A 272 7.71 -4.79 -30.11
CA ALA A 272 6.88 -4.18 -31.15
C ALA A 272 7.68 -3.26 -32.10
N GLY A 273 8.81 -2.71 -31.64
CA GLY A 273 9.72 -1.89 -32.45
C GLY A 273 10.73 -2.68 -33.27
N LEU A 274 10.73 -4.02 -33.22
CA LEU A 274 11.67 -4.84 -33.99
C LEU A 274 11.26 -4.91 -35.46
N ASP A 275 12.19 -4.56 -36.35
CA ASP A 275 12.02 -4.85 -37.78
C ASP A 275 12.20 -6.34 -38.04
N LEU A 276 11.08 -7.04 -38.30
CA LEU A 276 11.10 -8.47 -38.58
C LEU A 276 11.90 -8.82 -39.85
N ARG A 277 12.07 -7.87 -40.78
CA ARG A 277 12.85 -8.11 -42.01
C ARG A 277 14.33 -8.30 -41.71
N ALA A 278 14.83 -7.61 -40.69
CA ALA A 278 16.21 -7.71 -40.20
C ALA A 278 16.38 -8.69 -39.01
N ALA A 279 15.29 -9.27 -38.51
CA ALA A 279 15.33 -10.15 -37.34
C ALA A 279 16.09 -11.46 -37.61
N GLY A 280 16.74 -11.97 -36.56
CA GLY A 280 17.46 -13.25 -36.59
C GLY A 280 16.52 -14.45 -36.58
N PRO A 281 16.99 -15.65 -37.00
CA PRO A 281 16.15 -16.85 -37.09
C PRO A 281 15.60 -17.34 -35.75
N ALA A 282 16.24 -16.98 -34.63
CA ALA A 282 15.79 -17.33 -33.28
C ALA A 282 14.61 -16.46 -32.77
N THR A 283 14.19 -15.44 -33.51
CA THR A 283 13.08 -14.55 -33.11
C THR A 283 11.77 -15.34 -33.06
N LEU A 284 11.11 -15.36 -31.91
CA LEU A 284 9.86 -16.11 -31.76
C LEU A 284 8.66 -15.31 -32.25
N LEU A 285 7.81 -15.98 -33.03
CA LEU A 285 6.54 -15.45 -33.52
C LEU A 285 5.38 -16.23 -32.91
N ALA A 286 4.31 -15.51 -32.56
CA ALA A 286 3.03 -16.07 -32.11
C ALA A 286 1.87 -15.32 -32.77
N PRO A 287 0.68 -15.93 -32.91
CA PRO A 287 -0.52 -15.21 -33.32
C PRO A 287 -0.97 -14.24 -32.24
N ALA A 288 -1.77 -13.24 -32.63
CA ALA A 288 -2.47 -12.38 -31.67
C ALA A 288 -3.27 -13.24 -30.67
N PRO A 289 -3.18 -12.98 -29.35
CA PRO A 289 -3.79 -13.85 -28.35
C PRO A 289 -5.33 -13.85 -28.42
N LEU A 290 -5.93 -12.74 -28.87
CA LEU A 290 -7.36 -12.60 -29.10
C LEU A 290 -7.64 -12.60 -30.60
N HIS A 291 -7.76 -13.79 -31.17
CA HIS A 291 -8.18 -13.95 -32.56
C HIS A 291 -9.29 -14.99 -32.69
N PHE A 292 -10.13 -14.80 -33.70
CA PHE A 292 -11.22 -15.71 -34.03
C PHE A 292 -11.20 -15.99 -35.53
N LEU A 293 -11.28 -17.27 -35.88
CA LEU A 293 -11.43 -17.73 -37.26
C LEU A 293 -12.92 -17.91 -37.55
N GLN A 294 -13.51 -16.96 -38.27
CA GLN A 294 -14.88 -17.08 -38.73
C GLN A 294 -14.91 -17.98 -39.98
N PRO A 295 -15.70 -19.07 -39.97
CA PRO A 295 -15.91 -19.89 -41.15
C PRO A 295 -16.65 -19.10 -42.23
N ALA A 296 -16.46 -19.50 -43.48
CA ALA A 296 -17.22 -18.95 -44.60
C ALA A 296 -18.72 -19.21 -44.39
N GLY A 297 -19.54 -18.14 -44.38
CA GLY A 297 -21.00 -18.26 -44.22
C GLY A 297 -21.72 -18.80 -45.46
N THR A 298 -21.03 -18.96 -46.58
CA THR A 298 -21.57 -19.45 -47.86
C THR A 298 -20.49 -20.25 -48.62
N PRO A 299 -20.86 -21.16 -49.54
CA PRO A 299 -19.90 -21.96 -50.31
C PRO A 299 -18.98 -21.15 -51.25
N THR A 300 -19.19 -19.83 -51.40
CA THR A 300 -18.42 -18.95 -52.29
C THR A 300 -17.76 -17.75 -51.61
N GLY A 301 -18.00 -17.52 -50.31
CA GLY A 301 -17.35 -16.43 -49.56
C GLY A 301 -16.04 -16.87 -48.90
N PRO A 302 -14.97 -16.08 -48.90
CA PRO A 302 -13.79 -16.40 -48.12
C PRO A 302 -14.10 -16.22 -46.62
N GLY A 303 -13.67 -17.16 -45.77
CA GLY A 303 -13.72 -16.97 -44.32
C GLY A 303 -12.87 -15.76 -43.88
N VAL A 304 -13.08 -15.27 -42.66
CA VAL A 304 -12.33 -14.11 -42.13
C VAL A 304 -11.62 -14.44 -40.84
N LEU A 305 -10.43 -13.87 -40.67
CA LEU A 305 -9.71 -13.80 -39.40
C LEU A 305 -10.06 -12.46 -38.77
N ARG A 306 -10.58 -12.48 -37.54
CA ARG A 306 -10.76 -11.28 -36.71
C ARG A 306 -9.73 -11.31 -35.60
N CYS A 307 -8.99 -10.23 -35.43
CA CYS A 307 -8.03 -10.06 -34.34
C CYS A 307 -8.35 -8.78 -33.58
N TRP A 308 -8.22 -8.83 -32.25
CA TRP A 308 -8.25 -7.64 -31.41
C TRP A 308 -6.84 -7.34 -30.94
N VAL A 309 -6.29 -6.23 -31.42
CA VAL A 309 -4.87 -5.90 -31.28
C VAL A 309 -4.72 -4.54 -30.62
N ILE A 310 -3.61 -4.31 -29.92
CA ILE A 310 -3.28 -2.98 -29.39
C ILE A 310 -2.97 -2.08 -30.59
N ASP A 311 -3.51 -0.87 -30.61
CA ASP A 311 -3.22 0.09 -31.67
C ASP A 311 -1.74 0.52 -31.60
N PRO A 312 -0.94 0.36 -32.67
CA PRO A 312 0.47 0.75 -32.68
C PRO A 312 0.70 2.26 -32.58
N HIS A 313 -0.33 3.08 -32.80
CA HIS A 313 -0.28 4.53 -32.67
C HIS A 313 -0.91 5.02 -31.34
N GLU A 314 -1.80 4.24 -30.74
CA GLU A 314 -2.50 4.55 -29.49
C GLU A 314 -2.47 3.32 -28.54
N HIS A 315 -1.36 3.15 -27.81
CA HIS A 315 -1.05 1.93 -27.04
C HIS A 315 -2.03 1.57 -25.89
N ASP A 316 -2.97 2.45 -25.55
CA ASP A 316 -4.03 2.25 -24.57
C ASP A 316 -5.36 1.78 -25.20
N ARG A 317 -5.42 1.64 -26.52
CA ARG A 317 -6.63 1.23 -27.24
C ARG A 317 -6.47 -0.12 -27.92
N LEU A 318 -7.59 -0.83 -27.95
CA LEU A 318 -7.78 -2.05 -28.71
C LEU A 318 -8.47 -1.69 -30.03
N ARG A 319 -7.92 -2.15 -31.16
CA ARG A 319 -8.55 -2.06 -32.48
C ARG A 319 -8.88 -3.44 -33.02
N GLU A 320 -9.95 -3.51 -33.79
CA GLU A 320 -10.31 -4.73 -34.52
C GLU A 320 -9.61 -4.73 -35.89
N VAL A 321 -8.95 -5.85 -36.22
CA VAL A 321 -8.37 -6.11 -37.52
C VAL A 321 -9.08 -7.29 -38.14
N VAL A 322 -9.67 -7.08 -39.32
CA VAL A 322 -10.39 -8.11 -40.07
C VAL A 322 -9.62 -8.40 -41.35
N LEU A 323 -9.12 -9.63 -41.47
CA LEU A 323 -8.41 -10.10 -42.66
C LEU A 323 -9.18 -11.21 -43.37
N ARG A 324 -9.14 -11.19 -44.69
CA ARG A 324 -9.56 -12.32 -45.51
C ARG A 324 -8.64 -13.52 -45.23
N ARG A 325 -9.22 -14.70 -45.00
CA ARG A 325 -8.45 -15.95 -44.89
C ARG A 325 -7.88 -16.34 -46.25
N THR A 326 -6.58 -16.11 -46.42
CA THR A 326 -5.82 -16.55 -47.59
C THR A 326 -5.03 -17.81 -47.25
N ARG A 327 -4.71 -18.63 -48.24
CA ARG A 327 -3.90 -19.85 -48.03
C ARG A 327 -2.56 -19.58 -47.31
N PRO A 328 -1.79 -18.52 -47.63
CA PRO A 328 -0.59 -18.18 -46.88
C PRO A 328 -0.86 -17.85 -45.41
N LEU A 329 -1.90 -17.06 -45.12
CA LEU A 329 -2.29 -16.72 -43.76
C LEU A 329 -2.71 -17.96 -42.97
N GLU A 330 -3.51 -18.85 -43.56
CA GLU A 330 -3.95 -20.10 -42.92
C GLU A 330 -2.77 -21.01 -42.59
N ARG A 331 -1.77 -21.12 -43.48
CA ARG A 331 -0.57 -21.91 -43.22
C ARG A 331 0.26 -21.35 -42.07
N VAL A 332 0.41 -20.03 -42.00
CA VAL A 332 1.10 -19.36 -40.88
C VAL A 332 0.37 -19.65 -39.56
N LEU A 333 -0.96 -19.47 -39.51
CA LEU A 333 -1.73 -19.71 -38.30
C LEU A 333 -1.74 -21.19 -37.89
N ALA A 334 -1.85 -22.11 -38.84
CA ALA A 334 -1.77 -23.54 -38.58
C ALA A 334 -0.39 -23.94 -38.03
N LEU A 335 0.69 -23.34 -38.52
CA LEU A 335 2.03 -23.62 -38.00
C LEU A 335 2.21 -23.13 -36.56
N LEU A 336 1.53 -22.05 -36.18
CA LEU A 336 1.63 -21.43 -34.86
C LEU A 336 0.50 -21.85 -33.91
N SER A 337 -0.31 -22.86 -34.25
CA SER A 337 -1.47 -23.28 -33.43
C SER A 337 -1.08 -23.79 -32.05
N ASP A 338 0.07 -24.46 -31.97
CA ASP A 338 0.54 -25.11 -30.74
C ASP A 338 1.38 -24.17 -29.87
N GLY A 339 1.61 -22.93 -30.33
CA GLY A 339 2.34 -21.90 -29.61
C GLY A 339 3.42 -21.20 -30.44
N PRO A 340 4.26 -20.38 -29.77
CA PRO A 340 5.29 -19.61 -30.44
C PRO A 340 6.34 -20.47 -31.16
N ARG A 341 6.82 -20.04 -32.33
CA ARG A 341 7.91 -20.71 -33.07
C ARG A 341 9.01 -19.76 -33.52
N PRO A 342 10.27 -20.23 -33.63
CA PRO A 342 11.37 -19.45 -34.21
C PRO A 342 11.06 -19.06 -35.66
N LEU A 343 11.44 -17.84 -36.03
CA LEU A 343 11.29 -17.29 -37.38
C LEU A 343 11.96 -18.21 -38.42
N GLY A 344 13.14 -18.76 -38.13
CA GLY A 344 13.85 -19.68 -39.01
C GLY A 344 13.06 -20.95 -39.32
N ASP A 345 12.36 -21.51 -38.33
CA ASP A 345 11.53 -22.71 -38.50
C ASP A 345 10.27 -22.41 -39.32
N VAL A 346 9.69 -21.22 -39.11
CA VAL A 346 8.56 -20.71 -39.89
C VAL A 346 8.97 -20.52 -41.35
N GLU A 347 10.12 -19.90 -41.59
CA GLU A 347 10.68 -19.68 -42.92
C GLU A 347 10.99 -21.01 -43.63
N ALA A 348 11.70 -21.92 -42.94
CA ALA A 348 12.05 -23.23 -43.49
C ALA A 348 10.80 -24.05 -43.86
N THR A 349 9.78 -24.07 -43.00
CA THR A 349 8.54 -24.83 -43.24
C THR A 349 7.73 -24.25 -44.39
N LEU A 350 7.57 -22.92 -44.45
CA LEU A 350 6.76 -22.26 -45.47
C LEU A 350 7.45 -22.23 -46.85
N LEU A 351 8.78 -22.09 -46.89
CA LEU A 351 9.56 -22.14 -48.13
C LEU A 351 9.74 -23.59 -48.62
N GLY A 352 9.96 -24.55 -47.71
CA GLY A 352 10.08 -25.98 -48.05
C GLY A 352 8.78 -26.58 -48.59
N THR A 353 7.62 -26.12 -48.09
CA THR A 353 6.31 -26.52 -48.64
C THR A 353 5.91 -25.76 -49.91
N ALA A 354 6.53 -24.61 -50.21
CA ALA A 354 6.30 -23.83 -51.42
C ALA A 354 7.14 -24.32 -52.62
N ALA A 355 8.32 -24.92 -52.39
CA ALA A 355 9.19 -25.46 -53.44
C ALA A 355 8.54 -26.61 -54.27
N ILE A 356 7.40 -27.15 -53.83
CA ILE A 356 6.70 -28.28 -54.48
C ILE A 356 5.66 -27.80 -55.52
N ARG A 357 5.27 -26.50 -55.56
CA ARG A 357 4.30 -25.98 -56.56
C ARG A 357 4.69 -24.58 -57.05
N ALA A 358 4.60 -24.39 -58.37
CA ALA A 358 5.09 -23.24 -59.13
C ALA A 358 4.79 -21.84 -58.54
N ALA A 359 5.73 -20.91 -58.83
CA ALA A 359 5.85 -19.52 -58.35
C ALA A 359 6.16 -19.40 -56.85
N VAL A 360 7.42 -19.69 -56.49
CA VAL A 360 7.92 -19.58 -55.11
C VAL A 360 8.10 -18.10 -54.74
N PRO A 361 7.38 -17.56 -53.74
CA PRO A 361 7.76 -16.29 -53.16
C PRO A 361 9.13 -16.45 -52.50
N GLY A 362 10.11 -15.65 -52.96
CA GLY A 362 11.45 -15.68 -52.38
C GLY A 362 11.44 -15.32 -50.88
N PRO A 363 12.50 -15.63 -50.12
CA PRO A 363 12.59 -15.35 -48.69
C PRO A 363 12.21 -13.91 -48.30
N ALA A 364 12.58 -12.93 -49.14
CA ALA A 364 12.23 -11.52 -48.95
C ALA A 364 10.72 -11.26 -48.97
N VAL A 365 9.96 -11.95 -49.84
CA VAL A 365 8.50 -11.81 -49.93
C VAL A 365 7.82 -12.41 -48.71
N LEU A 366 8.30 -13.58 -48.24
CA LEU A 366 7.80 -14.19 -47.01
C LEU A 366 8.07 -13.30 -45.80
N ARG A 367 9.29 -12.76 -45.65
CA ARG A 367 9.61 -11.79 -44.59
C ARG A 367 8.77 -10.53 -44.68
N GLY A 368 8.53 -10.01 -45.89
CA GLY A 368 7.64 -8.88 -46.11
C GLY A 368 6.20 -9.16 -45.65
N PHE A 369 5.67 -10.34 -45.97
CA PHE A 369 4.35 -10.78 -45.55
C PHE A 369 4.25 -10.95 -44.03
N LEU A 370 5.20 -11.63 -43.40
CA LEU A 370 5.24 -11.81 -41.94
C LEU A 370 5.40 -10.46 -41.22
N ALA A 371 6.25 -9.56 -41.73
CA ALA A 371 6.43 -8.22 -41.18
C ALA A 371 5.13 -7.40 -41.25
N HIS A 372 4.40 -7.50 -42.36
CA HIS A 372 3.10 -6.85 -42.50
C HIS A 372 2.07 -7.41 -41.50
N LEU A 373 2.05 -8.72 -41.27
CA LEU A 373 1.18 -9.30 -40.23
C LEU A 373 1.55 -8.84 -38.82
N VAL A 374 2.84 -8.60 -38.53
CA VAL A 374 3.29 -8.01 -37.27
C VAL A 374 2.86 -6.55 -37.15
N GLU A 375 3.01 -5.75 -38.20
CA GLU A 375 2.57 -4.35 -38.26
C GLU A 375 1.05 -4.21 -38.05
N LEU A 376 0.27 -5.14 -38.61
CA LEU A 376 -1.16 -5.22 -38.36
C LEU A 376 -1.50 -5.69 -36.94
N GLY A 377 -0.56 -6.31 -36.22
CA GLY A 377 -0.75 -6.89 -34.89
C GLY A 377 -1.33 -8.31 -34.90
N VAL A 378 -1.47 -8.91 -36.09
CA VAL A 378 -1.99 -10.28 -36.30
C VAL A 378 -0.97 -11.33 -35.85
N LEU A 379 0.30 -11.04 -36.06
CA LEU A 379 1.42 -11.74 -35.43
C LEU A 379 2.08 -10.83 -34.39
N GLN A 380 2.72 -11.45 -33.40
CA GLN A 380 3.47 -10.75 -32.38
C GLN A 380 4.85 -11.38 -32.27
N VAL A 381 5.88 -10.52 -32.24
CA VAL A 381 7.19 -10.94 -31.76
C VAL A 381 7.08 -11.12 -30.25
N CYS A 382 7.41 -12.30 -29.76
CA CYS A 382 7.28 -12.63 -28.35
C CYS A 382 8.62 -13.07 -27.75
N ALA A 383 8.75 -12.85 -26.45
CA ALA A 383 9.82 -13.39 -25.64
C ALA A 383 9.24 -13.66 -24.26
N GLY A 384 9.70 -14.73 -23.60
CA GLY A 384 9.40 -14.93 -22.20
C GLY A 384 9.95 -13.75 -21.37
N PRO A 385 9.19 -13.19 -20.43
CA PRO A 385 9.71 -12.15 -19.55
C PRO A 385 10.88 -12.75 -18.76
N ARG A 386 12.01 -12.04 -18.73
CA ARG A 386 13.18 -12.51 -17.98
C ARG A 386 12.88 -12.47 -16.49
N ARG A 387 13.31 -13.52 -15.79
CA ARG A 387 13.29 -13.60 -14.34
C ARG A 387 14.70 -13.37 -13.82
N HIS A 388 14.81 -12.52 -12.82
CA HIS A 388 16.05 -12.20 -12.16
C HIS A 388 15.86 -12.48 -10.68
N ALA A 389 16.63 -13.41 -10.14
CA ALA A 389 16.67 -13.70 -8.71
C ALA A 389 18.02 -13.27 -8.15
N THR A 390 18.02 -12.77 -6.93
CA THR A 390 19.23 -12.58 -6.14
C THR A 390 19.58 -13.86 -5.40
N ASP A 391 20.81 -13.97 -4.93
CA ASP A 391 21.15 -14.96 -3.92
C ASP A 391 20.43 -14.64 -2.60
N TRP A 392 20.52 -15.53 -1.62
CA TRP A 392 19.92 -15.34 -0.30
C TRP A 392 20.78 -14.40 0.57
N PHE A 393 20.15 -13.44 1.25
CA PHE A 393 20.78 -12.44 2.12
C PHE A 393 20.25 -12.55 3.54
N THR A 394 21.14 -12.53 4.53
CA THR A 394 20.71 -12.41 5.92
C THR A 394 20.24 -10.98 6.23
N ALA A 395 19.54 -10.80 7.37
CA ALA A 395 19.21 -9.46 7.84
C ALA A 395 20.48 -8.61 8.10
N GLU A 396 21.54 -9.23 8.60
CA GLU A 396 22.83 -8.57 8.83
C GLU A 396 23.46 -8.08 7.52
N ASP A 397 23.36 -8.87 6.43
CA ASP A 397 23.86 -8.45 5.12
C ASP A 397 23.12 -7.21 4.61
N VAL A 398 21.79 -7.16 4.77
CA VAL A 398 20.98 -6.00 4.35
C VAL A 398 21.34 -4.75 5.15
N LEU A 399 21.57 -4.88 6.45
CA LEU A 399 21.98 -3.77 7.32
C LEU A 399 23.39 -3.29 6.96
N ARG A 400 24.33 -4.22 6.76
CA ARG A 400 25.72 -3.93 6.38
C ARG A 400 25.84 -3.26 5.01
N LEU A 401 25.08 -3.74 4.03
CA LEU A 401 25.04 -3.15 2.69
C LEU A 401 24.24 -1.84 2.65
N GLY A 402 23.41 -1.58 3.67
CA GLY A 402 22.56 -0.40 3.75
C GLY A 402 21.48 -0.33 2.66
N ALA A 403 21.23 -1.43 1.96
CA ALA A 403 20.23 -1.55 0.91
C ALA A 403 19.76 -3.01 0.80
N PRO A 404 18.46 -3.26 0.55
CA PRO A 404 17.99 -4.61 0.28
C PRO A 404 18.45 -5.10 -1.09
N PRO A 405 18.55 -6.43 -1.29
CA PRO A 405 19.00 -7.00 -2.56
C PRO A 405 18.08 -6.58 -3.70
N ARG A 406 18.67 -6.06 -4.77
CA ARG A 406 17.95 -5.68 -5.98
C ARG A 406 18.33 -6.66 -7.09
N PRO A 407 17.38 -7.41 -7.66
CA PRO A 407 17.67 -8.23 -8.83
C PRO A 407 18.10 -7.31 -9.98
N HIS A 408 19.36 -7.43 -10.38
CA HIS A 408 19.95 -6.61 -11.44
C HIS A 408 19.24 -6.87 -12.77
N LEU A 409 18.59 -5.86 -13.31
CA LEU A 409 18.14 -5.83 -14.71
C LEU A 409 19.33 -5.47 -15.61
N SER A 410 20.39 -6.28 -15.60
CA SER A 410 21.48 -6.09 -16.57
C SER A 410 20.96 -6.43 -17.98
N PRO A 411 20.99 -5.50 -18.94
CA PRO A 411 20.63 -5.79 -20.31
C PRO A 411 21.72 -6.66 -20.95
N GLY A 412 21.58 -7.98 -20.88
CA GLY A 412 22.48 -8.91 -21.57
C GLY A 412 22.84 -10.20 -20.84
N ALA A 413 22.48 -10.35 -19.56
CA ALA A 413 22.74 -11.62 -18.87
C ALA A 413 21.83 -12.73 -19.44
N PRO A 414 22.37 -13.92 -19.81
CA PRO A 414 21.56 -15.04 -20.27
C PRO A 414 20.63 -15.50 -19.13
N PRO A 415 19.41 -15.97 -19.44
CA PRO A 415 18.51 -16.50 -18.44
C PRO A 415 19.19 -17.66 -17.70
N ARG A 416 19.22 -17.61 -16.37
CA ARG A 416 19.62 -18.77 -15.57
C ARG A 416 18.59 -19.88 -15.82
N PRO A 417 19.00 -21.14 -16.06
CA PRO A 417 18.07 -22.24 -16.17
C PRO A 417 17.25 -22.36 -14.88
N HIS A 418 15.98 -22.75 -15.01
CA HIS A 418 15.11 -23.05 -13.87
C HIS A 418 15.82 -24.04 -12.93
N LEU A 419 16.21 -23.59 -11.74
CA LEU A 419 16.56 -24.50 -10.66
C LEU A 419 15.26 -25.20 -10.25
N SER A 420 15.22 -26.52 -10.42
CA SER A 420 14.18 -27.35 -9.79
C SER A 420 14.14 -27.04 -8.29
N PRO A 421 12.95 -27.08 -7.64
CA PRO A 421 12.82 -26.82 -6.22
C PRO A 421 13.50 -27.96 -5.44
N GLY A 422 14.79 -27.81 -5.21
CA GLY A 422 15.66 -28.81 -4.60
C GLY A 422 16.33 -28.24 -3.36
N THR A 423 15.72 -28.56 -2.22
CA THR A 423 16.32 -28.63 -0.87
C THR A 423 16.80 -27.29 -0.27
N PRO A 424 16.13 -26.75 0.77
CA PRO A 424 16.71 -25.66 1.55
C PRO A 424 18.03 -26.12 2.20
N PRO A 425 19.00 -25.22 2.40
CA PRO A 425 20.21 -25.57 3.15
C PRO A 425 19.80 -26.04 4.55
N ARG A 426 20.27 -27.23 4.95
CA ARG A 426 20.18 -27.69 6.33
C ARG A 426 21.04 -26.77 7.23
N PRO A 427 20.64 -26.58 8.50
CA PRO A 427 21.30 -25.67 9.43
C PRO A 427 22.79 -25.93 9.60
#